data_AF-A0A971Q634-F1
#
_entry.id   AF-A0A971Q634-F1
#
_cell.length_a   1.000
_cell.length_b   1.000
_cell.length_c   1.000
_cell.angle_alpha   90.00
_cell.angle_beta   90.00
_cell.angle_gamma   90.00
#
_symmetry.space_group_name_H-M   'P 1'
#
loop_
_entity.id
_entity.type
_entity.pdbx_description
1 polymer ?
#
loop_
_entity_poly.entity_id
_entity_poly.type
_entity_poly.pdbx_seq_one_letter_code
_entity_poly.pdbx_strand_id
1 'polypeptide(L)'
;MTEIPITSAGQLLRLFVLAAVVAGGVVLILAVLRRESKERSPAEPRRPFRGWLMAGLVLAVGVMGVLTFVLLTIQRAYLYSYLPAAAVLLDITSDDPHVVRMAADHLLRPERLASLTAEERARLFEILGRLELKVRPRIAQGESLPLSVCGGVNAPRIDQSWWRLVRTGPYAIDGTAVNHEPPRPVQSSGLSGGMKDTLPIQTLSSLEPGIHRLSVPFHFGMYRGHEGNPVASELLHEEKVTLEQEFEVLPEGQSDPIRLIKDDSLKERIRSCIEPHHFCYEKWGEQQVLRGNLTFWRLPVNVAFEVFARIDGKEHSMGTVAQASQLHTADGMVHMLHLQNHDGLKVTRIDLILRPKPEAARQTPDIIEVWDGEFEYRDVPVGLSP
;
A
#
# COMPACT_ATOMS: atom_id res chain seq x y z
N MET A 1 -19.47 -2.58 -40.55
CA MET A 1 -19.18 -3.20 -39.23
C MET A 1 -20.29 -2.79 -38.29
N THR A 2 -21.15 -3.74 -37.91
CA THR A 2 -22.22 -3.54 -36.93
C THR A 2 -21.63 -3.59 -35.53
N GLU A 3 -21.63 -2.46 -34.83
CA GLU A 3 -21.26 -2.37 -33.43
C GLU A 3 -22.28 -3.14 -32.58
N ILE A 4 -21.85 -4.26 -32.00
CA ILE A 4 -22.62 -4.96 -30.98
C ILE A 4 -22.38 -4.23 -29.67
N PRO A 5 -23.43 -3.76 -28.96
CA PRO A 5 -23.26 -3.07 -27.69
C PRO A 5 -22.62 -4.01 -26.65
N ILE A 6 -21.41 -3.64 -26.25
CA ILE A 6 -20.49 -4.36 -25.33
C ILE A 6 -21.09 -4.53 -23.92
N THR A 7 -22.21 -3.86 -23.63
CA THR A 7 -22.94 -3.96 -22.36
C THR A 7 -23.65 -5.32 -22.13
N SER A 8 -23.85 -6.14 -23.17
CA SER A 8 -24.69 -7.35 -23.06
C SER A 8 -23.95 -8.60 -22.55
N ALA A 9 -22.69 -8.84 -22.93
CA ALA A 9 -22.00 -10.09 -22.61
C ALA A 9 -21.67 -10.25 -21.12
N GLY A 10 -21.22 -9.16 -20.47
CA GLY A 10 -20.96 -9.15 -19.03
C GLY A 10 -22.23 -9.28 -18.19
N GLN A 11 -23.35 -8.71 -18.66
CA GLN A 11 -24.66 -8.87 -18.00
C GLN A 11 -25.20 -10.29 -18.14
N LEU A 12 -25.08 -10.90 -19.33
CA LEU A 12 -25.50 -12.28 -19.57
C LEU A 12 -24.74 -13.28 -18.71
N LEU A 13 -23.43 -13.08 -18.52
CA LEU A 13 -22.63 -13.97 -17.67
C LEU A 13 -22.97 -13.81 -16.18
N ARG A 14 -23.20 -12.57 -15.71
CA ARG A 14 -23.69 -12.32 -14.34
C ARG A 14 -25.06 -12.96 -14.10
N LEU A 15 -25.96 -12.88 -15.08
CA LEU A 15 -27.26 -13.55 -15.05
C LEU A 15 -27.12 -15.08 -15.04
N PHE A 16 -26.16 -15.63 -15.78
CA PHE A 16 -25.91 -17.07 -15.81
C PHE A 16 -25.39 -17.60 -14.46
N VAL A 17 -24.41 -16.92 -13.85
CA VAL A 17 -23.90 -17.28 -12.51
C VAL A 17 -25.01 -17.17 -11.46
N LEU A 18 -25.80 -16.10 -11.51
CA LEU A 18 -26.95 -15.92 -10.61
C LEU A 18 -27.98 -17.05 -10.79
N ALA A 19 -28.30 -17.42 -12.03
CA ALA A 19 -29.22 -18.52 -12.33
C ALA A 19 -28.70 -19.87 -11.81
N ALA A 20 -27.40 -20.14 -11.95
CA ALA A 20 -26.78 -21.35 -11.42
C ALA A 20 -26.82 -21.42 -9.89
N VAL A 21 -26.60 -20.30 -9.21
CA VAL A 21 -26.71 -20.18 -7.74
C VAL A 21 -28.15 -20.45 -7.28
N VAL A 22 -29.14 -19.82 -7.93
CA VAL A 22 -30.56 -20.02 -7.61
C VAL A 22 -30.96 -21.48 -7.83
N ALA A 23 -30.55 -22.09 -8.93
CA ALA A 23 -30.83 -23.50 -9.22
C ALA A 23 -30.21 -24.43 -8.15
N GLY A 24 -28.96 -24.20 -7.76
CA GLY A 24 -28.28 -24.98 -6.70
C GLY A 24 -28.99 -24.87 -5.33
N GLY A 25 -29.42 -23.66 -4.96
CA GLY A 25 -30.20 -23.43 -3.74
C GLY A 25 -31.54 -24.17 -3.74
N VAL A 26 -32.26 -24.14 -4.87
CA VAL A 26 -33.55 -24.84 -5.02
C VAL A 26 -33.38 -26.36 -4.91
N VAL A 27 -32.35 -26.94 -5.53
CA VAL A 27 -32.08 -28.38 -5.44
C VAL A 27 -31.78 -28.80 -4.00
N LEU A 28 -31.02 -27.99 -3.25
CA LEU A 28 -30.73 -28.26 -1.84
C LEU A 28 -32.01 -28.21 -0.99
N ILE A 29 -32.85 -27.20 -1.17
CA ILE A 29 -34.15 -27.08 -0.47
C ILE A 29 -35.03 -28.29 -0.77
N LEU A 30 -35.14 -28.69 -2.04
CA LEU A 30 -35.93 -29.86 -2.44
C LEU A 30 -35.38 -31.17 -1.86
N ALA A 31 -34.05 -31.33 -1.78
CA ALA A 31 -33.44 -32.49 -1.16
C ALA A 31 -33.74 -32.57 0.35
N VAL A 32 -33.76 -31.43 1.04
CA VAL A 32 -34.14 -31.35 2.46
C VAL A 32 -35.62 -31.69 2.66
N LEU A 33 -36.52 -31.09 1.86
CA LEU A 33 -37.95 -31.35 1.93
C LEU A 33 -38.30 -32.81 1.61
N ARG A 34 -37.61 -33.42 0.63
CA ARG A 34 -37.84 -34.82 0.26
C ARG A 34 -37.42 -35.79 1.37
N ARG A 35 -36.37 -35.46 2.13
CA ARG A 35 -35.88 -36.29 3.24
C ARG A 35 -36.84 -36.31 4.44
N GLU A 36 -37.55 -35.20 4.71
CA GLU A 36 -38.58 -35.17 5.77
C GLU A 36 -39.80 -36.06 5.47
N SER A 37 -40.04 -36.42 4.20
CA SER A 37 -41.19 -37.25 3.83
C SER A 37 -41.02 -38.75 4.08
N LYS A 38 -39.78 -39.25 4.26
CA LYS A 38 -39.51 -40.69 4.13
C LYS A 38 -39.33 -41.48 5.43
N GLU A 39 -39.17 -40.85 6.58
CA GLU A 39 -38.93 -41.59 7.84
C GLU A 39 -39.71 -40.99 9.03
N ARG A 40 -40.88 -41.58 9.31
CA ARG A 40 -41.54 -41.50 10.62
C ARG A 40 -41.57 -42.91 11.22
N SER A 41 -40.48 -43.32 11.84
CA SER A 41 -40.47 -44.40 12.82
C SER A 41 -40.24 -43.80 14.21
N PRO A 42 -41.05 -44.13 15.23
CA PRO A 42 -40.94 -43.51 16.55
C PRO A 42 -39.98 -44.30 17.43
N ALA A 43 -38.81 -43.73 17.79
CA ALA A 43 -38.12 -43.93 19.09
C ALA A 43 -36.61 -43.54 19.12
N GLU A 44 -36.14 -42.49 18.43
CA GLU A 44 -34.76 -42.00 18.66
C GLU A 44 -34.67 -40.52 19.06
N PRO A 45 -33.78 -40.17 20.01
CA PRO A 45 -33.57 -38.81 20.48
C PRO A 45 -33.01 -37.95 19.33
N ARG A 46 -33.82 -36.98 18.91
CA ARG A 46 -33.54 -36.05 17.81
C ARG A 46 -32.28 -35.23 18.10
N ARG A 47 -31.16 -35.55 17.44
CA ARG A 47 -30.05 -34.60 17.28
C ARG A 47 -30.58 -33.32 16.58
N PRO A 48 -30.07 -32.12 16.92
CA PRO A 48 -30.55 -30.86 16.35
C PRO A 48 -30.13 -30.73 14.87
N PHE A 49 -30.90 -31.37 13.99
CA PHE A 49 -30.73 -31.36 12.53
C PHE A 49 -30.67 -29.94 11.94
N ARG A 50 -31.37 -28.99 12.56
CA ARG A 50 -31.33 -27.57 12.19
C ARG A 50 -29.93 -26.95 12.26
N GLY A 51 -29.11 -27.34 13.24
CA GLY A 51 -27.75 -26.82 13.37
C GLY A 51 -26.85 -27.26 12.21
N TRP A 52 -26.97 -28.52 11.80
CA TRP A 52 -26.21 -29.08 10.67
C TRP A 52 -26.65 -28.48 9.32
N LEU A 53 -27.95 -28.22 9.14
CA LEU A 53 -28.45 -27.56 7.94
C LEU A 53 -27.92 -26.12 7.80
N MET A 54 -27.97 -25.33 8.88
CA MET A 54 -27.47 -23.96 8.85
C MET A 54 -25.95 -23.91 8.61
N ALA A 55 -25.18 -24.81 9.25
CA ALA A 55 -23.76 -24.92 9.00
C ALA A 55 -23.45 -25.30 7.54
N GLY A 56 -24.20 -26.24 6.96
CA GLY A 56 -24.06 -26.63 5.55
C GLY A 56 -24.39 -25.50 4.58
N LEU A 57 -25.43 -24.71 4.85
CA LEU A 57 -25.80 -23.56 4.02
C LEU A 57 -24.74 -22.45 4.08
N VAL A 58 -24.25 -22.11 5.28
CA VAL A 58 -23.19 -21.10 5.45
C VAL A 58 -21.92 -21.52 4.71
N LEU A 59 -21.53 -22.79 4.82
CA LEU A 59 -20.38 -23.32 4.09
C LEU A 59 -20.59 -23.27 2.58
N ALA A 60 -21.77 -23.67 2.08
CA ALA A 60 -22.08 -23.63 0.65
C ALA A 60 -22.05 -22.20 0.09
N VAL A 61 -22.63 -21.23 0.80
CA VAL A 61 -22.61 -19.81 0.40
C VAL A 61 -21.18 -19.26 0.43
N GLY A 62 -20.39 -19.58 1.47
CA GLY A 62 -18.99 -19.18 1.57
C GLY A 62 -18.14 -19.73 0.42
N VAL A 63 -18.26 -21.03 0.12
CA VAL A 63 -17.55 -21.68 -1.00
C VAL A 63 -17.97 -21.08 -2.35
N MET A 64 -19.27 -20.85 -2.57
CA MET A 64 -19.75 -20.24 -3.81
C MET A 64 -19.28 -18.79 -3.98
N GLY A 65 -19.22 -18.01 -2.90
CA GLY A 65 -18.68 -16.65 -2.90
C GLY A 65 -17.20 -16.63 -3.31
N VAL A 66 -16.39 -17.49 -2.71
CA VAL A 66 -14.96 -17.64 -3.05
C VAL A 66 -14.79 -18.13 -4.48
N LEU A 67 -15.54 -19.14 -4.92
CA LEU A 67 -15.45 -19.67 -6.29
C LEU A 67 -15.83 -18.61 -7.32
N THR A 68 -16.88 -17.83 -7.06
CA THR A 68 -17.31 -16.74 -7.94
C THR A 68 -16.25 -15.65 -8.02
N PHE A 69 -15.66 -15.26 -6.88
CA PHE A 69 -14.57 -14.29 -6.85
C PHE A 69 -13.34 -14.79 -7.64
N VAL A 70 -12.90 -16.02 -7.40
CA VAL A 70 -11.78 -16.64 -8.13
C VAL A 70 -12.07 -16.73 -9.62
N LEU A 71 -13.26 -17.19 -10.00
CA LEU A 71 -13.67 -17.26 -11.40
C LEU A 71 -13.72 -15.88 -12.05
N LEU A 72 -14.25 -14.86 -11.39
CA LEU A 72 -14.27 -13.50 -11.95
C LEU A 72 -12.87 -12.92 -12.12
N THR A 73 -11.96 -13.14 -11.16
CA THR A 73 -10.58 -12.66 -11.25
C THR A 73 -9.80 -13.38 -12.35
N ILE A 74 -9.91 -14.71 -12.42
CA ILE A 74 -9.28 -15.51 -13.48
C ILE A 74 -9.88 -15.16 -14.84
N GLN A 75 -11.21 -15.07 -14.93
CA GLN A 75 -11.88 -14.69 -16.18
C GLN A 75 -11.46 -13.31 -16.63
N ARG A 76 -11.29 -12.32 -15.75
CA ARG A 76 -10.84 -10.99 -16.15
C ARG A 76 -9.45 -11.00 -16.78
N ALA A 77 -8.53 -11.82 -16.25
CA ALA A 77 -7.19 -12.00 -16.83
C ALA A 77 -7.25 -12.57 -18.26
N TYR A 78 -8.09 -13.59 -18.48
CA TYR A 78 -8.29 -14.17 -19.81
C TYR A 78 -9.09 -13.25 -20.73
N LEU A 79 -10.06 -12.50 -20.20
CA LEU A 79 -10.92 -11.58 -20.94
C LEU A 79 -10.13 -10.45 -21.58
N TYR A 80 -9.05 -9.95 -20.95
CA TYR A 80 -8.21 -8.92 -21.58
C TYR A 80 -7.67 -9.33 -22.94
N SER A 81 -7.43 -10.63 -23.16
CA SER A 81 -7.02 -11.12 -24.48
C SER A 81 -8.07 -10.90 -25.58
N TYR A 82 -9.33 -10.72 -25.20
CA TYR A 82 -10.47 -10.51 -26.11
C TYR A 82 -10.99 -9.06 -26.10
N LEU A 83 -10.57 -8.22 -25.15
CA LEU A 83 -10.98 -6.83 -25.09
C LEU A 83 -10.13 -5.95 -26.03
N PRO A 84 -10.72 -4.90 -26.61
CA PRO A 84 -9.95 -3.89 -27.32
C PRO A 84 -9.07 -3.11 -26.34
N ALA A 85 -7.91 -2.63 -26.80
CA ALA A 85 -6.94 -1.93 -25.97
C ALA A 85 -7.54 -0.72 -25.23
N ALA A 86 -8.35 0.09 -25.92
CA ALA A 86 -9.10 1.19 -25.33
C ALA A 86 -9.94 0.80 -24.09
N ALA A 87 -10.54 -0.41 -24.08
CA ALA A 87 -11.30 -0.88 -22.92
C ALA A 87 -10.38 -1.27 -21.75
N VAL A 88 -9.23 -1.89 -22.04
CA VAL A 88 -8.24 -2.25 -21.02
C VAL A 88 -7.57 -1.01 -20.43
N LEU A 89 -7.40 0.06 -21.23
CA LEU A 89 -6.89 1.35 -20.75
C LEU A 89 -7.79 2.02 -19.71
N LEU A 90 -9.11 1.84 -19.78
CA LEU A 90 -10.03 2.30 -18.74
C LEU A 90 -9.74 1.61 -17.40
N ASP A 91 -9.41 0.32 -17.44
CA ASP A 91 -9.07 -0.46 -16.25
C ASP A 91 -7.73 -0.03 -15.61
N ILE A 92 -6.83 0.64 -16.34
CA ILE A 92 -5.62 1.26 -15.76
C ILE A 92 -5.96 2.49 -14.90
N THR A 93 -7.10 3.13 -15.13
CA THR A 93 -7.58 4.26 -14.31
C THR A 93 -8.44 3.83 -13.13
N SER A 94 -8.58 2.53 -12.88
CA SER A 94 -9.37 1.98 -11.76
C SER A 94 -8.77 2.34 -10.40
N ASP A 95 -9.62 2.60 -9.41
CA ASP A 95 -9.21 2.77 -8.01
C ASP A 95 -8.72 1.45 -7.38
N ASP A 96 -9.08 0.31 -7.97
CA ASP A 96 -8.59 -1.01 -7.56
C ASP A 96 -7.19 -1.27 -8.13
N PRO A 97 -6.13 -1.31 -7.28
CA PRO A 97 -4.76 -1.48 -7.76
C PRO A 97 -4.50 -2.83 -8.42
N HIS A 98 -5.26 -3.87 -8.06
CA HIS A 98 -5.15 -5.19 -8.69
C HIS A 98 -5.67 -5.16 -10.13
N VAL A 99 -6.73 -4.40 -10.40
CA VAL A 99 -7.28 -4.24 -11.76
C VAL A 99 -6.29 -3.48 -12.64
N VAL A 100 -5.76 -2.36 -12.13
CA VAL A 100 -4.79 -1.55 -12.86
C VAL A 100 -3.55 -2.36 -13.21
N ARG A 101 -3.04 -3.14 -12.26
CA ARG A 101 -1.92 -4.05 -12.46
C ARG A 101 -2.15 -4.99 -13.63
N MET A 102 -3.25 -5.75 -13.59
CA MET A 102 -3.52 -6.76 -14.62
C MET A 102 -3.66 -6.10 -15.99
N ALA A 103 -4.25 -4.91 -16.04
CA ALA A 103 -4.41 -4.15 -17.26
C ALA A 103 -3.05 -3.66 -17.81
N ALA A 104 -2.19 -3.15 -16.93
CA ALA A 104 -0.81 -2.75 -17.27
C ALA A 104 0.02 -3.95 -17.75
N ASP A 105 0.05 -5.05 -16.99
CA ASP A 105 0.77 -6.28 -17.36
C ASP A 105 0.31 -6.82 -18.71
N HIS A 106 -0.99 -6.75 -18.99
CA HIS A 106 -1.54 -7.15 -20.29
C HIS A 106 -1.11 -6.22 -21.43
N LEU A 107 -1.25 -4.91 -21.24
CA LEU A 107 -0.94 -3.90 -22.27
C LEU A 107 0.57 -3.77 -22.54
N LEU A 108 1.41 -4.07 -21.55
CA LEU A 108 2.87 -4.03 -21.67
C LEU A 108 3.48 -5.31 -22.24
N ARG A 109 2.70 -6.32 -22.61
CA ARG A 109 3.23 -7.47 -23.37
C ARG A 109 3.71 -7.02 -24.74
N PRO A 110 4.82 -7.58 -25.28
CA PRO A 110 5.39 -7.14 -26.56
C PRO A 110 4.36 -7.09 -27.69
N GLU A 111 3.57 -8.15 -27.85
CA GLU A 111 2.55 -8.27 -28.89
C GLU A 111 1.40 -7.27 -28.72
N ARG A 112 1.05 -6.93 -27.48
CA ARG A 112 -0.01 -5.95 -27.18
C ARG A 112 0.49 -4.53 -27.34
N LEU A 113 1.66 -4.22 -26.81
CA LEU A 113 2.28 -2.91 -26.93
C LEU A 113 2.50 -2.53 -28.40
N ALA A 114 2.89 -3.48 -29.25
CA ALA A 114 3.05 -3.27 -30.70
C ALA A 114 1.71 -3.04 -31.43
N SER A 115 0.59 -3.49 -30.86
CA SER A 115 -0.75 -3.31 -31.42
C SER A 115 -1.43 -2.00 -31.01
N LEU A 116 -0.88 -1.27 -30.04
CA LEU A 116 -1.43 0.02 -29.60
C LEU A 116 -1.21 1.09 -30.65
N THR A 117 -2.20 1.95 -30.82
CA THR A 117 -2.01 3.22 -31.53
C THR A 117 -1.04 4.13 -30.77
N ALA A 118 -0.48 5.13 -31.44
CA ALA A 118 0.42 6.10 -30.81
C ALA A 118 -0.26 6.84 -29.64
N GLU A 119 -1.54 7.19 -29.79
CA GLU A 119 -2.34 7.86 -28.75
C GLU A 119 -2.59 6.95 -27.54
N GLU A 120 -2.99 5.70 -27.77
CA GLU A 120 -3.18 4.71 -26.70
C GLU A 120 -1.87 4.43 -25.94
N ARG A 121 -0.75 4.34 -26.65
CA ARG A 121 0.58 4.14 -26.06
C ARG A 121 1.01 5.35 -25.23
N ALA A 122 0.78 6.57 -25.73
CA ALA A 122 1.06 7.79 -24.97
C ALA A 122 0.23 7.83 -23.69
N ARG A 123 -1.08 7.57 -23.78
CA ARG A 123 -1.98 7.52 -22.62
C ARG A 123 -1.60 6.44 -21.61
N LEU A 124 -1.21 5.26 -22.07
CA LEU A 124 -0.70 4.18 -21.21
C LEU A 124 0.46 4.67 -20.35
N PHE A 125 1.46 5.28 -20.99
CA PHE A 125 2.67 5.74 -20.29
C PHE A 125 2.45 7.00 -19.47
N GLU A 126 1.55 7.89 -19.87
CA GLU A 126 1.12 9.02 -19.02
C GLU A 126 0.55 8.51 -17.69
N ILE A 127 -0.30 7.48 -17.72
CA ILE A 127 -0.90 6.94 -16.49
C ILE A 127 0.14 6.18 -15.65
N LEU A 128 0.96 5.34 -16.26
CA LEU A 128 1.98 4.54 -15.56
C LEU A 128 3.17 5.38 -15.07
N GLY A 129 3.49 6.46 -15.79
CA GLY A 129 4.55 7.41 -15.51
C GLY A 129 4.11 8.59 -14.65
N ARG A 130 2.83 8.66 -14.25
CA ARG A 130 2.33 9.71 -13.37
C ARG A 130 3.09 9.71 -12.05
N LEU A 131 3.81 10.80 -11.80
CA LEU A 131 4.49 11.07 -10.55
C LEU A 131 3.75 12.20 -9.81
N GLU A 132 3.64 12.08 -8.49
CA GLU A 132 3.10 13.09 -7.61
C GLU A 132 4.18 13.48 -6.60
N LEU A 133 4.51 14.78 -6.55
CA LEU A 133 5.38 15.35 -5.55
C LEU A 133 4.53 15.86 -4.39
N LYS A 134 4.76 15.30 -3.21
CA LYS A 134 4.20 15.77 -1.95
C LYS A 134 5.30 16.46 -1.16
N VAL A 135 5.05 17.71 -0.81
CA VAL A 135 5.94 18.53 0.02
C VAL A 135 5.18 18.95 1.25
N ARG A 136 5.87 19.00 2.40
CA ARG A 136 5.25 19.52 3.61
C ARG A 136 4.83 20.98 3.36
N PRO A 137 3.55 21.34 3.55
CA PRO A 137 3.05 22.65 3.12
C PRO A 137 3.63 23.80 3.94
N ARG A 138 4.05 23.55 5.18
CA ARG A 138 4.59 24.54 6.10
C ARG A 138 5.76 23.94 6.88
N ILE A 139 6.85 24.69 7.02
CA ILE A 139 8.03 24.29 7.79
C ILE A 139 8.52 25.44 8.65
N ALA A 140 9.02 25.13 9.85
CA ALA A 140 9.73 26.14 10.62
C ALA A 140 11.10 26.44 9.98
N GLN A 141 11.54 27.70 10.05
CA GLN A 141 12.90 28.04 9.65
C GLN A 141 13.92 27.22 10.46
N GLY A 142 14.88 26.61 9.78
CA GLY A 142 15.88 25.73 10.40
C GLY A 142 15.44 24.27 10.61
N GLU A 143 14.21 23.90 10.24
CA GLU A 143 13.83 22.49 10.11
C GLU A 143 14.16 21.96 8.71
N SER A 144 14.24 20.63 8.57
CA SER A 144 14.42 19.95 7.29
C SER A 144 13.09 19.85 6.55
N LEU A 145 13.07 19.99 5.21
CA LEU A 145 11.85 19.91 4.40
C LEU A 145 11.62 18.46 3.94
N PRO A 146 10.66 17.73 4.52
CA PRO A 146 10.34 16.39 4.05
C PRO A 146 9.55 16.49 2.76
N LEU A 147 9.93 15.62 1.82
CA LEU A 147 9.22 15.44 0.57
C LEU A 147 9.05 13.95 0.26
N SER A 148 8.01 13.64 -0.49
CA SER A 148 7.81 12.30 -1.00
C SER A 148 7.36 12.38 -2.44
N VAL A 149 7.87 11.47 -3.24
CA VAL A 149 7.46 11.28 -4.62
C VAL A 149 6.76 9.96 -4.67
N CYS A 150 5.45 9.98 -4.92
CA CYS A 150 4.67 8.78 -5.13
C CYS A 150 4.45 8.63 -6.64
N GLY A 151 4.84 7.48 -7.20
CA GLY A 151 4.63 7.21 -8.62
C GLY A 151 3.55 6.17 -8.83
N GLY A 152 2.57 6.47 -9.70
CA GLY A 152 1.62 5.53 -10.27
C GLY A 152 0.79 4.70 -9.29
N VAL A 153 -0.07 3.84 -9.84
CA VAL A 153 -0.99 3.00 -9.08
C VAL A 153 -0.26 1.99 -8.22
N ASN A 154 -0.65 1.74 -6.97
CA ASN A 154 0.03 0.82 -6.05
C ASN A 154 -0.27 -0.67 -6.33
N ALA A 155 0.31 -1.23 -7.38
CA ALA A 155 0.09 -2.63 -7.75
C ALA A 155 1.25 -3.57 -7.34
N PRO A 156 0.99 -4.66 -6.58
CA PRO A 156 1.99 -5.72 -6.30
C PRO A 156 2.40 -6.51 -7.56
N ARG A 157 3.32 -7.50 -7.49
CA ARG A 157 3.94 -8.20 -8.67
C ARG A 157 3.31 -9.54 -9.08
N ILE A 158 2.98 -9.81 -10.36
CA ILE A 158 2.60 -11.17 -10.89
C ILE A 158 3.72 -11.72 -11.78
N ASP A 159 4.29 -10.89 -12.66
CA ASP A 159 5.45 -11.26 -13.47
C ASP A 159 6.52 -10.15 -13.44
N GLN A 160 7.80 -10.51 -13.53
CA GLN A 160 8.93 -9.58 -13.52
C GLN A 160 9.24 -9.05 -14.93
N SER A 161 8.24 -8.96 -15.81
CA SER A 161 8.52 -8.68 -17.22
C SER A 161 8.94 -7.23 -17.45
N TRP A 162 8.53 -6.29 -16.59
CA TRP A 162 8.86 -4.88 -16.70
C TRP A 162 9.14 -4.22 -15.35
N TRP A 163 9.87 -3.10 -15.38
CA TRP A 163 10.25 -2.34 -14.21
C TRP A 163 10.43 -0.86 -14.56
N ARG A 164 10.43 0.03 -13.56
CA ARG A 164 10.64 1.47 -13.76
C ARG A 164 11.88 1.96 -13.03
N LEU A 165 12.49 2.97 -13.62
CA LEU A 165 13.61 3.73 -13.07
C LEU A 165 13.18 5.18 -12.93
N VAL A 166 13.23 5.70 -11.72
CA VAL A 166 13.03 7.13 -11.47
C VAL A 166 14.35 7.70 -11.00
N ARG A 167 14.89 8.65 -11.76
CA ARG A 167 16.07 9.43 -11.35
C ARG A 167 15.63 10.86 -11.07
N THR A 168 16.08 11.40 -9.96
CA THR A 168 15.96 12.82 -9.63
C THR A 168 17.15 13.59 -10.20
N GLY A 169 16.88 14.74 -10.81
CA GLY A 169 17.90 15.75 -11.05
C GLY A 169 18.08 16.67 -9.84
N PRO A 170 18.87 17.75 -9.97
CA PRO A 170 19.08 18.72 -8.90
C PRO A 170 17.79 19.47 -8.59
N TYR A 171 17.52 19.68 -7.31
CA TYR A 171 16.33 20.41 -6.89
C TYR A 171 16.54 21.91 -7.08
N ALA A 172 15.45 22.66 -7.26
CA ALA A 172 15.48 24.11 -7.27
C ALA A 172 14.41 24.67 -6.33
N ILE A 173 14.73 25.75 -5.63
CA ILE A 173 13.79 26.54 -4.85
C ILE A 173 13.75 27.93 -5.47
N ASP A 174 12.56 28.38 -5.89
CA ASP A 174 12.35 29.65 -6.58
C ASP A 174 13.24 29.83 -7.83
N GLY A 175 13.47 28.73 -8.54
CA GLY A 175 14.35 28.70 -9.72
C GLY A 175 15.84 28.67 -9.42
N THR A 176 16.24 28.76 -8.15
CA THR A 176 17.65 28.65 -7.72
C THR A 176 17.98 27.20 -7.38
N ALA A 177 19.00 26.65 -8.02
CA ALA A 177 19.45 25.28 -7.75
C ALA A 177 19.93 25.14 -6.30
N VAL A 178 19.50 24.08 -5.64
CA VAL A 178 19.92 23.72 -4.29
C VAL A 178 21.13 22.80 -4.37
N ASN A 179 22.15 23.05 -3.55
CA ASN A 179 23.27 22.14 -3.37
C ASN A 179 22.85 20.95 -2.47
N HIS A 180 22.05 20.06 -3.03
CA HIS A 180 21.64 18.80 -2.43
C HIS A 180 22.04 17.68 -3.39
N GLU A 181 22.78 16.71 -2.89
CA GLU A 181 23.05 15.52 -3.69
C GLU A 181 21.71 14.83 -3.93
N PRO A 182 21.27 14.67 -5.19
CA PRO A 182 19.99 14.04 -5.45
C PRO A 182 19.99 12.65 -4.81
N PRO A 183 18.85 12.20 -4.27
CA PRO A 183 18.76 10.88 -3.68
C PRO A 183 19.18 9.84 -4.72
N ARG A 184 19.73 8.73 -4.22
CA ARG A 184 20.11 7.61 -5.09
C ARG A 184 18.92 7.23 -5.97
N PRO A 185 19.13 6.93 -7.26
CA PRO A 185 18.07 6.50 -8.15
C PRO A 185 17.20 5.44 -7.49
N VAL A 186 15.89 5.68 -7.45
CA VAL A 186 14.95 4.69 -6.93
C VAL A 186 14.63 3.73 -8.06
N GLN A 187 15.01 2.48 -7.85
CA GLN A 187 14.64 1.36 -8.70
C GLN A 187 13.48 0.64 -8.04
N SER A 188 12.38 0.43 -8.77
CA SER A 188 11.24 -0.31 -8.21
C SER A 188 10.64 -1.31 -9.19
N SER A 189 10.57 -2.56 -8.71
CA SER A 189 9.63 -3.64 -9.05
C SER A 189 8.18 -3.23 -9.12
N GLY A 190 7.67 -2.90 -10.30
CA GLY A 190 6.28 -2.58 -10.50
C GLY A 190 5.95 -1.19 -9.98
N LEU A 191 4.78 -1.09 -9.36
CA LEU A 191 3.98 0.12 -9.43
C LEU A 191 3.84 0.81 -8.05
N SER A 192 4.10 0.07 -6.96
CA SER A 192 4.21 0.60 -5.59
C SER A 192 5.67 0.88 -5.22
N GLY A 193 6.13 2.08 -5.55
CA GLY A 193 7.46 2.56 -5.16
C GLY A 193 7.40 4.07 -5.00
N GLY A 194 7.55 4.54 -3.76
CA GLY A 194 7.67 5.96 -3.46
C GLY A 194 9.09 6.28 -3.04
N MET A 195 9.62 7.39 -3.52
CA MET A 195 10.83 7.98 -2.93
C MET A 195 10.40 8.82 -1.75
N LYS A 196 11.06 8.65 -0.61
CA LYS A 196 11.03 9.63 0.48
C LYS A 196 12.40 10.26 0.52
N ASP A 197 12.44 11.57 0.61
CA ASP A 197 13.67 12.33 0.75
C ASP A 197 13.43 13.50 1.70
N THR A 198 14.51 14.05 2.21
CA THR A 198 14.45 15.20 3.11
C THR A 198 15.51 16.18 2.68
N LEU A 199 15.07 17.38 2.30
CA LEU A 199 15.99 18.48 2.03
C LEU A 199 16.63 18.96 3.35
N PRO A 200 17.96 19.02 3.42
CA PRO A 200 18.67 19.24 4.66
C PRO A 200 18.51 20.68 5.15
N ILE A 201 18.60 20.86 6.47
CA ILE A 201 18.40 22.15 7.17
C ILE A 201 19.21 23.29 6.54
N GLN A 202 20.45 23.01 6.10
CA GLN A 202 21.36 24.01 5.54
C GLN A 202 20.80 24.67 4.27
N THR A 203 19.97 23.95 3.50
CA THR A 203 19.29 24.48 2.32
C THR A 203 18.25 25.54 2.70
N LEU A 204 17.57 25.32 3.82
CA LEU A 204 16.37 26.08 4.19
C LEU A 204 16.70 27.24 5.14
N SER A 205 17.82 27.16 5.86
CA SER A 205 18.27 28.23 6.75
C SER A 205 18.57 29.55 6.04
N SER A 206 18.80 29.54 4.73
CA SER A 206 19.01 30.73 3.92
C SER A 206 17.74 31.30 3.30
N LEU A 207 16.59 30.64 3.46
CA LEU A 207 15.31 31.14 2.97
C LEU A 207 14.71 32.12 3.97
N GLU A 208 14.22 33.23 3.44
CA GLU A 208 13.40 34.18 4.20
C GLU A 208 12.03 33.56 4.51
N PRO A 209 11.35 33.97 5.60
CA PRO A 209 9.98 33.55 5.84
C PRO A 209 9.04 33.94 4.69
N GLY A 210 8.21 33.01 4.21
CA GLY A 210 7.31 33.24 3.08
C GLY A 210 6.96 31.99 2.29
N ILE A 211 6.26 32.17 1.16
CA ILE A 211 5.90 31.10 0.23
C ILE A 211 7.04 30.91 -0.78
N HIS A 212 7.46 29.67 -0.94
CA HIS A 212 8.50 29.24 -1.88
C HIS A 212 7.96 28.13 -2.77
N ARG A 213 8.56 28.00 -3.96
CA ARG A 213 8.24 26.93 -4.91
C ARG A 213 9.41 25.97 -5.05
N LEU A 214 9.19 24.71 -4.66
CA LEU A 214 10.12 23.63 -4.92
C LEU A 214 9.86 23.05 -6.32
N SER A 215 10.89 22.98 -7.15
CA SER A 215 10.88 22.31 -8.45
C SER A 215 11.83 21.12 -8.41
N VAL A 216 11.31 19.92 -8.69
CA VAL A 216 12.09 18.67 -8.71
C VAL A 216 12.02 18.05 -10.12
N PRO A 217 13.12 18.07 -10.88
CA PRO A 217 13.19 17.39 -12.16
C PRO A 217 13.33 15.88 -11.95
N PHE A 218 12.52 15.11 -12.67
CA PHE A 218 12.58 13.65 -12.73
C PHE A 218 12.87 13.19 -14.15
N HIS A 219 13.59 12.09 -14.22
CA HIS A 219 13.76 11.29 -15.40
C HIS A 219 13.13 9.92 -15.14
N PHE A 220 12.00 9.70 -15.78
CA PHE A 220 11.23 8.47 -15.72
C PHE A 220 11.62 7.58 -16.90
N GLY A 221 12.04 6.35 -16.63
CA GLY A 221 12.27 5.34 -17.65
C GLY A 221 11.52 4.07 -17.30
N MET A 222 10.86 3.47 -18.29
CA MET A 222 10.21 2.16 -18.13
C MET A 222 10.88 1.13 -19.03
N TYR A 223 11.18 -0.02 -18.46
CA TYR A 223 12.03 -1.04 -19.04
C TYR A 223 11.35 -2.40 -19.03
N ARG A 224 11.71 -3.26 -19.99
CA ARG A 224 11.36 -4.68 -20.01
C ARG A 224 12.63 -5.52 -19.89
N GLY A 225 12.67 -6.47 -18.96
CA GLY A 225 13.84 -7.33 -18.75
C GLY A 225 14.35 -7.36 -17.30
N HIS A 226 15.67 -7.44 -17.12
CA HIS A 226 16.28 -7.64 -15.80
C HIS A 226 16.15 -6.38 -14.93
N GLU A 227 15.36 -6.49 -13.85
CA GLU A 227 15.15 -5.43 -12.86
C GLU A 227 16.46 -4.77 -12.43
N GLY A 228 16.50 -3.44 -12.45
CA GLY A 228 17.64 -2.67 -11.97
C GLY A 228 18.84 -2.63 -12.91
N ASN A 229 18.78 -3.30 -14.06
CA ASN A 229 19.82 -3.26 -15.08
C ASN A 229 19.29 -2.64 -16.39
N PRO A 230 19.42 -1.30 -16.56
CA PRO A 230 19.00 -0.62 -17.79
C PRO A 230 19.70 -1.14 -19.05
N VAL A 231 20.94 -1.63 -18.93
CA VAL A 231 21.75 -2.09 -20.07
C VAL A 231 21.27 -3.47 -20.55
N ALA A 232 20.82 -4.33 -19.62
CA ALA A 232 20.28 -5.65 -19.92
C ALA A 232 18.75 -5.65 -20.14
N SER A 233 18.14 -4.47 -20.31
CA SER A 233 16.70 -4.31 -20.49
C SER A 233 16.36 -3.50 -21.74
N GLU A 234 15.20 -3.75 -22.32
CA GLU A 234 14.62 -2.96 -23.42
C GLU A 234 13.93 -1.71 -22.85
N LEU A 235 14.29 -0.52 -23.34
CA LEU A 235 13.61 0.74 -22.98
C LEU A 235 12.26 0.82 -23.69
N LEU A 236 11.16 0.81 -22.95
CA LEU A 236 9.80 0.91 -23.47
C LEU A 236 9.33 2.36 -23.63
N HIS A 237 9.71 3.22 -22.68
CA HIS A 237 9.33 4.62 -22.61
C HIS A 237 10.30 5.40 -21.74
N GLU A 238 10.51 6.67 -22.08
CA GLU A 238 11.33 7.61 -21.31
C GLU A 238 10.69 9.00 -21.36
N GLU A 239 10.66 9.67 -20.22
CA GLU A 239 10.14 11.03 -20.10
C GLU A 239 10.97 11.83 -19.08
N LYS A 240 11.09 13.12 -19.35
CA LYS A 240 11.58 14.11 -18.38
C LYS A 240 10.40 14.95 -17.92
N VAL A 241 10.11 14.92 -16.64
CA VAL A 241 9.03 15.69 -16.03
C VAL A 241 9.60 16.53 -14.90
N THR A 242 9.15 17.77 -14.74
CA THR A 242 9.48 18.58 -13.56
C THR A 242 8.20 18.72 -12.74
N LEU A 243 8.27 18.28 -11.50
CA LEU A 243 7.16 18.46 -10.56
C LEU A 243 7.44 19.70 -9.73
N GLU A 244 6.42 20.52 -9.55
CA GLU A 244 6.49 21.73 -8.73
C GLU A 244 5.47 21.68 -7.61
N GLN A 245 5.87 22.14 -6.43
CA GLN A 245 4.98 22.23 -5.28
C GLN A 245 5.38 23.43 -4.41
N GLU A 246 4.39 24.20 -3.99
CA GLU A 246 4.59 25.34 -3.08
C GLU A 246 4.64 24.87 -1.62
N PHE A 247 5.43 25.58 -0.80
CA PHE A 247 5.50 25.42 0.64
C PHE A 247 5.79 26.77 1.33
N GLU A 248 5.44 26.91 2.60
CA GLU A 248 5.65 28.09 3.42
C GLU A 248 6.78 27.87 4.43
N VAL A 249 7.76 28.77 4.48
CA VAL A 249 8.74 28.88 5.56
C VAL A 249 8.19 29.83 6.61
N LEU A 250 8.01 29.33 7.83
CA LEU A 250 7.54 30.11 8.97
C LEU A 250 8.69 30.92 9.58
N PRO A 251 8.41 32.10 10.16
CA PRO A 251 9.39 32.88 10.92
C PRO A 251 10.11 32.08 12.00
N GLU A 252 11.35 32.45 12.31
CA GLU A 252 12.14 31.85 13.38
C GLU A 252 11.35 31.79 14.71
N GLY A 253 11.42 30.64 15.39
CA GLY A 253 10.70 30.41 16.65
C GLY A 253 9.23 30.01 16.48
N GLN A 254 8.65 30.12 15.28
CA GLN A 254 7.33 29.58 14.99
C GLN A 254 7.44 28.13 14.51
N SER A 255 7.03 27.18 15.36
CA SER A 255 6.90 25.78 14.96
C SER A 255 5.62 25.56 14.15
N ASP A 256 5.67 24.74 13.11
CA ASP A 256 4.44 24.22 12.47
C ASP A 256 3.76 23.24 13.45
N PRO A 257 2.60 23.61 14.03
CA PRO A 257 2.01 22.80 15.08
C PRO A 257 1.34 21.58 14.44
N ILE A 258 1.86 20.39 14.75
CA ILE A 258 1.09 19.16 14.55
C ILE A 258 -0.11 19.19 15.48
N ARG A 259 -1.32 19.15 14.90
CA ARG A 259 -2.56 19.12 15.68
C ARG A 259 -2.70 17.80 16.42
N LEU A 260 -2.78 17.87 17.76
CA LEU A 260 -2.94 16.69 18.61
C LEU A 260 -4.43 16.37 18.80
N ILE A 261 -4.83 15.16 18.40
CA ILE A 261 -6.19 14.64 18.57
C ILE A 261 -6.24 13.88 19.89
N LYS A 262 -6.85 14.52 20.90
CA LYS A 262 -7.06 13.97 22.25
C LYS A 262 -8.44 13.31 22.35
N ASP A 263 -8.56 12.13 21.77
CA ASP A 263 -9.79 11.33 21.82
C ASP A 263 -9.47 9.89 22.25
N ASP A 264 -9.72 9.60 23.52
CA ASP A 264 -9.47 8.28 24.12
C ASP A 264 -10.36 7.18 23.52
N SER A 265 -11.50 7.54 22.92
CA SER A 265 -12.40 6.56 22.28
C SER A 265 -11.77 5.92 21.04
N LEU A 266 -10.75 6.55 20.45
CA LEU A 266 -10.00 6.02 19.31
C LEU A 266 -8.98 4.95 19.70
N LYS A 267 -8.61 4.83 20.98
CA LYS A 267 -7.50 3.97 21.44
C LYS A 267 -7.60 2.53 20.97
N GLU A 268 -8.72 1.87 21.28
CA GLU A 268 -8.90 0.44 20.92
C GLU A 268 -9.06 0.25 19.41
N ARG A 269 -9.66 1.23 18.71
CA ARG A 269 -9.79 1.19 17.25
C ARG A 269 -8.41 1.29 16.57
N ILE A 270 -7.57 2.25 16.99
CA ILE A 270 -6.21 2.40 16.48
C ILE A 270 -5.36 1.17 16.82
N ARG A 271 -5.46 0.67 18.06
CA ARG A 271 -4.76 -0.56 18.48
C ARG A 271 -5.13 -1.74 17.58
N SER A 272 -6.41 -1.94 17.26
CA SER A 272 -6.86 -3.02 16.36
C SER A 272 -6.36 -2.89 14.91
N CYS A 273 -5.92 -1.70 14.51
CA CYS A 273 -5.38 -1.40 13.20
C CYS A 273 -3.85 -1.60 13.13
N ILE A 274 -3.18 -1.96 14.22
CA ILE A 274 -1.72 -2.05 14.28
C ILE A 274 -1.32 -3.44 14.76
N GLU A 275 -0.51 -4.14 13.97
CA GLU A 275 -0.11 -5.51 14.25
C GLU A 275 1.41 -5.64 14.36
N PRO A 276 1.95 -5.93 15.56
CA PRO A 276 3.35 -6.28 15.71
C PRO A 276 3.61 -7.71 15.24
N HIS A 277 4.60 -7.90 14.38
CA HIS A 277 4.95 -9.22 13.84
C HIS A 277 6.44 -9.30 13.46
N HIS A 278 6.94 -10.53 13.31
CA HIS A 278 8.33 -10.84 12.93
C HIS A 278 9.42 -10.20 13.82
N PHE A 279 9.18 -10.09 15.13
CA PHE A 279 10.24 -9.70 16.05
C PHE A 279 11.25 -10.84 16.18
N CYS A 280 12.50 -10.59 15.81
CA CYS A 280 13.56 -11.58 15.88
C CYS A 280 14.95 -10.95 16.01
N TYR A 281 15.90 -11.74 16.51
CA TYR A 281 17.31 -11.38 16.47
C TYR A 281 17.91 -11.72 15.11
N GLU A 282 18.48 -10.70 14.46
CA GLU A 282 19.26 -10.82 13.24
C GLU A 282 20.73 -10.49 13.52
N LYS A 283 21.65 -11.12 12.77
CA LYS A 283 23.06 -10.74 12.79
C LYS A 283 23.32 -9.73 11.68
N TRP A 284 23.77 -8.54 12.06
CA TRP A 284 24.27 -7.53 11.14
C TRP A 284 25.77 -7.34 11.35
N GLY A 285 26.58 -8.06 10.57
CA GLY A 285 28.01 -8.16 10.82
C GLY A 285 28.28 -8.89 12.15
N GLU A 286 29.04 -8.26 13.05
CA GLU A 286 29.34 -8.79 14.39
C GLU A 286 28.25 -8.46 15.42
N GLN A 287 27.35 -7.53 15.10
CA GLN A 287 26.31 -7.08 16.02
C GLN A 287 25.04 -7.93 15.89
N GLN A 288 24.39 -8.19 17.02
CA GLN A 288 23.00 -8.66 17.01
C GLN A 288 22.07 -7.45 17.04
N VAL A 289 21.00 -7.50 16.27
CA VAL A 289 19.98 -6.44 16.23
C VAL A 289 18.64 -7.11 16.47
N LEU A 290 17.84 -6.56 17.38
CA LEU A 290 16.44 -6.95 17.49
C LEU A 290 15.67 -6.18 16.41
N ARG A 291 15.20 -6.89 15.40
CA ARG A 291 14.39 -6.35 14.32
C ARG A 291 12.94 -6.79 14.53
N GLY A 292 11.99 -5.95 14.15
CA GLY A 292 10.59 -6.33 14.07
C GLY A 292 9.81 -5.42 13.16
N ASN A 293 8.55 -5.76 12.91
CA ASN A 293 7.68 -5.01 12.02
C ASN A 293 6.39 -4.59 12.73
N LEU A 294 5.90 -3.41 12.37
CA LEU A 294 4.53 -2.98 12.65
C LEU A 294 3.77 -2.88 11.33
N THR A 295 2.67 -3.62 11.18
CA THR A 295 1.75 -3.44 10.04
C THR A 295 0.60 -2.55 10.46
N PHE A 296 0.30 -1.54 9.65
CA PHE A 296 -0.82 -0.62 9.85
C PHE A 296 -1.93 -0.89 8.83
N TRP A 297 -3.16 -0.98 9.32
CA TRP A 297 -4.35 -1.34 8.55
C TRP A 297 -5.47 -0.31 8.74
N ARG A 298 -5.78 0.47 7.70
CA ARG A 298 -6.98 1.35 7.66
C ARG A 298 -7.19 2.19 8.94
N LEU A 299 -6.17 2.95 9.32
CA LEU A 299 -6.23 3.75 10.55
C LEU A 299 -7.38 4.78 10.48
N PRO A 300 -8.10 5.01 11.61
CA PRO A 300 -9.19 5.99 11.65
C PRO A 300 -8.70 7.45 11.64
N VAL A 301 -7.46 7.68 12.06
CA VAL A 301 -6.78 8.97 12.12
C VAL A 301 -5.29 8.75 11.89
N ASN A 302 -4.56 9.80 11.54
CA ASN A 302 -3.11 9.70 11.40
C ASN A 302 -2.46 9.40 12.75
N VAL A 303 -1.31 8.71 12.71
CA VAL A 303 -0.54 8.39 13.91
C VAL A 303 0.93 8.69 13.68
N ALA A 304 1.61 9.10 14.73
CA ALA A 304 3.07 9.18 14.77
C ALA A 304 3.55 8.79 16.15
N PHE A 305 4.38 7.75 16.23
CA PHE A 305 4.81 7.16 17.48
C PHE A 305 6.34 7.06 17.55
N GLU A 306 6.87 7.21 18.75
CA GLU A 306 8.14 6.61 19.15
C GLU A 306 7.83 5.22 19.72
N VAL A 307 8.53 4.21 19.21
CA VAL A 307 8.29 2.82 19.59
C VAL A 307 9.36 2.37 20.56
N PHE A 308 8.96 1.86 21.72
CA PHE A 308 9.87 1.31 22.72
C PHE A 308 9.65 -0.19 22.86
N ALA A 309 10.74 -0.95 22.96
CA ALA A 309 10.71 -2.29 23.52
C ALA A 309 11.03 -2.21 25.02
N ARG A 310 10.14 -2.73 25.86
CA ARG A 310 10.43 -2.95 27.27
C ARG A 310 11.01 -4.35 27.46
N ILE A 311 12.23 -4.40 27.98
CA ILE A 311 13.01 -5.61 28.22
C ILE A 311 13.47 -5.57 29.68
N ASP A 312 13.11 -6.58 30.47
CA ASP A 312 13.44 -6.65 31.91
C ASP A 312 13.08 -5.36 32.68
N GLY A 313 11.94 -4.76 32.34
CA GLY A 313 11.44 -3.52 32.94
C GLY A 313 12.07 -2.22 32.44
N LYS A 314 13.06 -2.27 31.54
CA LYS A 314 13.70 -1.10 30.94
C LYS A 314 13.18 -0.82 29.54
N GLU A 315 12.86 0.44 29.23
CA GLU A 315 12.42 0.86 27.90
C GLU A 315 13.62 1.18 26.99
N HIS A 316 13.59 0.66 25.77
CA HIS A 316 14.60 0.86 24.74
C HIS A 316 13.93 1.36 23.45
N SER A 317 14.35 2.52 22.95
CA SER A 317 13.80 3.08 21.70
C SER A 317 14.19 2.21 20.50
N MET A 318 13.19 1.79 19.71
CA MET A 318 13.35 1.02 18.48
C MET A 318 13.21 1.88 17.22
N GLY A 319 13.02 3.19 17.38
CA GLY A 319 12.81 4.15 16.31
C GLY A 319 11.44 4.83 16.35
N THR A 320 11.11 5.51 15.26
CA THR A 320 9.85 6.24 15.10
C THR A 320 9.10 5.74 13.89
N VAL A 321 7.77 5.85 13.95
CA VAL A 321 6.85 5.48 12.86
C VAL A 321 5.84 6.59 12.69
N ALA A 322 5.50 6.92 11.45
CA ALA A 322 4.45 7.88 11.13
C ALA A 322 3.64 7.36 9.95
N GLN A 323 2.32 7.37 10.09
CA GLN A 323 1.41 6.77 9.12
C GLN A 323 0.13 7.60 8.98
N ALA A 324 -0.15 8.02 7.74
CA ALA A 324 -1.40 8.68 7.40
C ALA A 324 -2.55 7.67 7.35
N SER A 325 -3.75 8.11 7.75
CA SER A 325 -4.99 7.33 7.77
C SER A 325 -5.49 6.91 6.40
N GLN A 326 -5.26 7.76 5.39
CA GLN A 326 -5.74 7.59 4.02
C GLN A 326 -4.92 6.57 3.22
N LEU A 327 -3.77 6.13 3.73
CA LEU A 327 -2.95 5.12 3.07
C LEU A 327 -3.59 3.75 3.31
N HIS A 328 -4.34 3.30 2.31
CA HIS A 328 -4.94 1.98 2.28
C HIS A 328 -4.16 1.08 1.32
N THR A 329 -3.42 0.12 1.87
CA THR A 329 -2.89 -1.00 1.11
C THR A 329 -3.67 -2.25 1.48
N ALA A 330 -3.90 -3.12 0.50
CA ALA A 330 -4.60 -4.38 0.72
C ALA A 330 -3.84 -5.32 1.68
N ASP A 331 -2.52 -5.14 1.81
CA ASP A 331 -1.62 -5.94 2.64
C ASP A 331 -1.10 -5.17 3.88
N GLY A 332 -1.65 -3.99 4.15
CA GLY A 332 -1.20 -3.12 5.24
C GLY A 332 0.15 -2.45 4.93
N MET A 333 0.48 -1.41 5.69
CA MET A 333 1.75 -0.71 5.55
C MET A 333 2.72 -1.19 6.61
N VAL A 334 3.85 -1.76 6.18
CA VAL A 334 4.84 -2.35 7.09
C VAL A 334 5.94 -1.34 7.40
N HIS A 335 6.15 -1.08 8.70
CA HIS A 335 7.27 -0.28 9.20
C HIS A 335 8.26 -1.20 9.89
N MET A 336 9.52 -1.17 9.46
CA MET A 336 10.60 -1.93 10.07
C MET A 336 11.20 -1.14 11.24
N LEU A 337 11.32 -1.82 12.37
CA LEU A 337 11.91 -1.31 13.60
C LEU A 337 13.20 -2.05 13.89
N HIS A 338 14.15 -1.37 14.52
CA HIS A 338 15.40 -1.99 14.92
C HIS A 338 15.87 -1.41 16.25
N LEU A 339 16.32 -2.29 17.12
CA LEU A 339 17.05 -1.94 18.33
C LEU A 339 18.45 -2.53 18.21
N GLN A 340 19.45 -1.66 18.14
CA GLN A 340 20.85 -2.10 18.22
C GLN A 340 21.06 -2.74 19.59
N ASN A 341 21.39 -4.03 19.60
CA ASN A 341 21.55 -4.76 20.84
C ASN A 341 22.93 -4.42 21.40
N HIS A 342 22.96 -3.64 22.49
CA HIS A 342 24.23 -3.25 23.11
C HIS A 342 24.80 -4.33 24.04
N ASP A 343 23.99 -5.27 24.55
CA ASP A 343 24.40 -6.07 25.73
C ASP A 343 24.04 -7.57 25.66
N GLY A 344 23.99 -8.17 24.46
CA GLY A 344 23.74 -9.62 24.34
C GLY A 344 22.38 -10.07 24.91
N LEU A 345 21.40 -9.16 24.97
CA LEU A 345 20.04 -9.45 25.40
C LEU A 345 19.48 -10.59 24.53
N LYS A 346 19.00 -11.65 25.18
CA LYS A 346 18.32 -12.79 24.55
C LYS A 346 16.99 -13.02 25.25
N VAL A 347 16.01 -12.19 24.91
CA VAL A 347 14.64 -12.38 25.41
C VAL A 347 13.78 -13.09 24.38
N THR A 348 12.85 -13.91 24.85
CA THR A 348 11.87 -14.60 24.01
C THR A 348 10.56 -13.82 23.89
N ARG A 349 10.40 -12.77 24.71
CA ARG A 349 9.24 -11.87 24.72
C ARG A 349 9.66 -10.45 25.08
N ILE A 350 8.91 -9.48 24.58
CA ILE A 350 9.04 -8.05 24.89
C ILE A 350 7.65 -7.44 25.06
N ASP A 351 7.56 -6.32 25.77
CA ASP A 351 6.41 -5.43 25.63
C ASP A 351 6.75 -4.32 24.64
N LEU A 352 5.84 -3.99 23.74
CA LEU A 352 5.99 -2.85 22.82
C LEU A 352 5.10 -1.70 23.27
N ILE A 353 5.69 -0.52 23.41
CA ILE A 353 4.98 0.69 23.82
C ILE A 353 5.05 1.68 22.67
N LEU A 354 3.89 2.15 22.23
CA LEU A 354 3.77 3.14 21.18
C LEU A 354 3.32 4.45 21.84
N ARG A 355 4.24 5.40 21.93
CA ARG A 355 4.03 6.70 22.57
C ARG A 355 3.96 7.80 21.50
N PRO A 356 3.01 8.75 21.57
CA PRO A 356 2.91 9.84 20.59
C PRO A 356 4.23 10.58 20.41
N LYS A 357 4.59 10.82 19.15
CA LYS A 357 5.80 11.58 18.77
C LYS A 357 5.48 12.52 17.61
N PRO A 358 4.97 13.74 17.89
CA PRO A 358 4.60 14.69 16.84
C PRO A 358 5.76 15.05 15.91
N GLU A 359 7.00 15.00 16.39
CA GLU A 359 8.19 15.25 15.58
C GLU A 359 8.33 14.23 14.44
N ALA A 360 7.89 12.99 14.63
CA ALA A 360 7.89 11.98 13.57
C ALA A 360 6.86 12.31 12.47
N ALA A 361 5.73 12.94 12.82
CA ALA A 361 4.79 13.48 11.83
C ALA A 361 5.38 14.65 11.05
N ARG A 362 6.25 15.45 11.69
CA ARG A 362 6.96 16.54 10.99
C ARG A 362 7.83 16.04 9.83
N GLN A 363 8.31 14.80 9.91
CA GLN A 363 9.11 14.15 8.87
C GLN A 363 8.27 13.52 7.75
N THR A 364 6.95 13.73 7.76
CA THR A 364 6.04 13.27 6.71
C THR A 364 5.31 14.46 6.07
N PRO A 365 5.29 14.57 4.73
CA PRO A 365 4.68 15.73 4.05
C PRO A 365 3.19 15.91 4.33
N ASP A 366 2.45 14.82 4.49
CA ASP A 366 0.99 14.74 4.49
C ASP A 366 0.36 14.62 5.87
N ILE A 367 1.16 14.52 6.94
CA ILE A 367 0.65 14.41 8.32
C ILE A 367 0.80 15.76 9.04
N ILE A 368 -0.34 16.45 9.18
CA ILE A 368 -0.48 17.73 9.91
C ILE A 368 -1.19 17.57 11.26
N GLU A 369 -1.72 16.39 11.53
CA GLU A 369 -2.42 16.05 12.76
C GLU A 369 -2.14 14.61 13.13
N VAL A 370 -2.10 14.28 14.42
CA VAL A 370 -1.90 12.92 14.92
C VAL A 370 -2.70 12.67 16.18
N TRP A 371 -3.05 11.40 16.40
CA TRP A 371 -3.61 10.96 17.67
C TRP A 371 -2.58 11.03 18.80
N ASP A 372 -2.98 11.61 19.93
CA ASP A 372 -2.14 11.87 21.11
C ASP A 372 -2.45 10.87 22.23
N GLY A 373 -2.39 9.58 21.91
CA GLY A 373 -2.60 8.51 22.88
C GLY A 373 -1.51 7.45 22.86
N GLU A 374 -1.35 6.77 24.00
CA GLU A 374 -0.37 5.70 24.20
C GLU A 374 -1.06 4.35 24.37
N PHE A 375 -0.46 3.29 23.82
CA PHE A 375 -0.84 1.92 24.14
C PHE A 375 0.35 0.94 24.10
N GLU A 376 0.15 -0.19 24.76
CA GLU A 376 1.16 -1.23 25.00
C GLU A 376 0.67 -2.59 24.47
N TYR A 377 1.49 -3.26 23.65
CA TYR A 377 1.36 -4.69 23.36
C TYR A 377 2.23 -5.48 24.33
N ARG A 378 1.60 -6.34 25.13
CA ARG A 378 2.33 -7.19 26.09
C ARG A 378 2.72 -8.52 25.47
N ASP A 379 3.79 -9.11 25.98
CA ASP A 379 4.19 -10.48 25.65
C ASP A 379 4.40 -10.75 24.15
N VAL A 380 4.88 -9.75 23.39
CA VAL A 380 5.17 -9.88 21.96
C VAL A 380 6.30 -10.90 21.77
N PRO A 381 6.08 -11.99 21.01
CA PRO A 381 7.08 -13.05 20.88
C PRO A 381 8.30 -12.59 20.07
N VAL A 382 9.48 -12.97 20.53
CA VAL A 382 10.76 -12.74 19.86
C VAL A 382 11.36 -14.08 19.44
N GLY A 383 11.56 -14.25 18.14
CA GLY A 383 12.18 -15.43 17.55
C GLY A 383 13.67 -15.28 17.27
N LEU A 384 14.28 -16.34 16.77
CA LEU A 384 15.52 -16.26 16.02
C LEU A 384 15.16 -16.05 14.55
N SER A 385 15.90 -15.19 13.84
CA SER A 385 15.75 -15.13 12.39
C SER A 385 15.96 -16.55 11.81
N PRO A 386 15.07 -17.01 10.92
CA PRO A 386 15.26 -18.28 10.24
C PRO A 386 16.54 -18.31 9.40
#